data_AF-A0A6V8P5H5-F1
#
_entry.id   AF-A0A6V8P5H5-F1
#
_cell.length_a   1.000
_cell.length_b   1.000
_cell.length_c   1.000
_cell.angle_alpha   90.00
_cell.angle_beta   90.00
_cell.angle_gamma   90.00
#
_symmetry.space_group_name_H-M   'P 1'
#
loop_
_entity.id
_entity.type
_entity.pdbx_description
1 polymer ?
#
loop_
_entity_poly.entity_id
_entity_poly.type
_entity_poly.pdbx_seq_one_letter_code
_entity_poly.pdbx_strand_id
1 'polypeptide(L)'
;MAVLSRCLKHLLIPLIFLGIYSGGTLPAHASPTLETSVSETPVTIYSSQACGHCHIYVEEVVEEVLKQVGFENITIKDFISDQKARQELVELTQKLGIPMELRGHLAIFIDDSIILEGHVPIPVITDLLRLGEKRPFERIVVLQDEMHGAKSYKVWAFRGEIKEYPLDTPISQYLDWLQKNFSWVNLG
;
A
#
# COMPACT_ATOMS: atom_id res chain seq x y z
N MET A 1 9.55 -18.52 80.94
CA MET A 1 8.78 -19.61 80.27
C MET A 1 8.93 -19.41 78.78
N ALA A 2 9.27 -20.34 77.90
CA ALA A 2 10.06 -21.57 77.89
C ALA A 2 10.32 -21.84 76.39
N VAL A 3 11.58 -21.76 75.94
CA VAL A 3 12.43 -22.82 75.34
C VAL A 3 11.97 -23.43 74.00
N LEU A 4 12.87 -23.37 73.00
CA LEU A 4 13.37 -24.42 72.08
C LEU A 4 13.66 -23.77 70.70
N SER A 5 14.69 -24.09 69.90
CA SER A 5 15.92 -24.87 70.05
C SER A 5 16.67 -24.79 68.70
N ARG A 6 17.99 -24.57 68.74
CA ARG A 6 19.07 -25.24 67.95
C ARG A 6 18.93 -25.39 66.43
N CYS A 7 19.94 -24.99 65.66
CA CYS A 7 21.08 -25.80 65.17
C CYS A 7 21.08 -25.62 63.63
N LEU A 8 22.13 -25.69 62.81
CA LEU A 8 23.57 -25.85 62.99
C LEU A 8 24.15 -25.99 61.56
N LYS A 9 25.21 -25.23 61.27
CA LYS A 9 26.35 -25.55 60.40
C LYS A 9 26.22 -25.63 58.86
N HIS A 10 27.31 -25.09 58.28
CA HIS A 10 27.89 -25.32 56.95
C HIS A 10 27.23 -24.48 55.84
N LEU A 11 27.94 -23.69 55.04
CA LEU A 11 29.16 -23.98 54.29
C LEU A 11 29.73 -22.61 53.80
N LEU A 12 30.97 -22.21 54.14
CA LEU A 12 32.15 -22.29 53.26
C LEU A 12 31.90 -21.64 51.87
N ILE A 13 32.54 -20.52 51.50
CA ILE A 13 33.80 -20.50 50.70
C ILE A 13 34.20 -19.02 50.43
N PRO A 14 35.50 -18.68 50.40
CA PRO A 14 35.99 -17.32 50.19
C PRO A 14 35.87 -16.90 48.72
N LEU A 15 35.37 -15.70 48.46
CA LEU A 15 35.43 -15.09 47.12
C LEU A 15 36.78 -14.40 46.96
N ILE A 16 37.68 -15.16 46.35
CA ILE A 16 38.98 -14.72 45.85
C ILE A 16 38.76 -13.66 44.76
N PHE A 17 39.33 -12.48 44.97
CA PHE A 17 39.61 -11.50 43.93
C PHE A 17 40.66 -12.08 42.97
N LEU A 18 40.33 -12.23 41.70
CA LEU A 18 41.33 -12.20 40.63
C LEU A 18 40.72 -11.63 39.36
N GLY A 19 41.22 -10.47 38.95
CA GLY A 19 40.74 -9.74 37.78
C GLY A 19 41.05 -10.46 36.47
N ILE A 20 40.14 -10.29 35.52
CA ILE A 20 40.42 -10.42 34.09
C ILE A 20 39.77 -9.21 33.43
N TYR A 21 40.61 -8.26 33.04
CA TYR A 21 40.24 -7.11 32.22
C TYR A 21 40.09 -7.61 30.78
N SER A 22 38.92 -8.14 30.43
CA SER A 22 38.57 -8.46 29.05
C SER A 22 37.98 -7.21 28.41
N GLY A 23 38.79 -6.53 27.59
CA GLY A 23 38.35 -5.49 26.69
C GLY A 23 37.33 -6.05 25.72
N GLY A 24 36.05 -5.79 25.99
CA GLY A 24 34.96 -6.11 25.08
C GLY A 24 34.92 -5.07 23.97
N THR A 25 35.34 -5.45 22.77
CA THR A 25 34.96 -4.74 21.55
C THR A 25 33.44 -4.85 21.40
N LEU A 26 32.75 -3.72 21.57
CA LEU A 26 31.32 -3.62 21.25
C LEU A 26 31.15 -3.94 19.76
N PRO A 27 30.24 -4.87 19.38
CA PRO A 27 29.91 -5.04 17.98
C PRO A 27 29.29 -3.73 17.49
N ALA A 28 29.86 -3.16 16.44
CA ALA A 28 29.26 -2.04 15.74
C ALA A 28 27.88 -2.48 15.25
N HIS A 29 26.82 -1.84 15.77
CA HIS A 29 25.49 -1.95 15.20
C HIS A 29 25.56 -1.38 13.78
N ALA A 30 25.67 -2.26 12.79
CA ALA A 30 25.41 -1.91 11.40
C ALA A 30 23.94 -1.48 11.33
N SER A 31 23.70 -0.19 11.12
CA SER A 31 22.37 0.29 10.75
C SER A 31 21.96 -0.44 9.46
N PRO A 32 20.78 -1.06 9.40
CA PRO A 32 20.29 -1.62 8.16
C PRO A 32 20.15 -0.46 7.17
N THR A 33 20.96 -0.48 6.11
CA THR A 33 20.71 0.32 4.92
C THR A 33 19.37 -0.14 4.35
N LEU A 34 18.39 0.75 4.37
CA LEU A 34 17.15 0.57 3.62
C LEU A 34 17.55 0.54 2.13
N GLU A 35 17.73 -0.66 1.58
CA GLU A 35 17.81 -0.83 0.14
C GLU A 35 16.43 -0.53 -0.42
N THR A 36 16.23 0.72 -0.84
CA THR A 36 15.09 1.12 -1.67
C THR A 36 15.26 0.46 -3.03
N SER A 37 14.72 -0.75 -3.18
CA SER A 37 14.65 -1.42 -4.47
C SER A 37 13.68 -0.64 -5.37
N VAL A 38 14.21 -0.03 -6.42
CA VAL A 38 13.40 0.63 -7.46
C VAL A 38 12.54 -0.43 -8.17
N SER A 39 11.25 -0.15 -8.28
CA SER A 39 10.26 -0.97 -8.98
C SER A 39 10.24 -0.61 -10.45
N GLU A 40 10.50 -1.59 -11.30
CA GLU A 40 10.40 -1.48 -12.77
C GLU A 40 8.94 -1.56 -13.28
N THR A 41 7.98 -1.77 -12.37
CA THR A 41 6.56 -1.90 -12.72
C THR A 41 6.05 -0.61 -13.38
N PRO A 42 5.51 -0.68 -14.60
CA PRO A 42 5.08 0.50 -15.33
C PRO A 42 3.84 1.12 -14.67
N VAL A 43 3.83 2.44 -14.57
CA VAL A 43 2.66 3.23 -14.17
C VAL A 43 2.26 4.14 -15.32
N THR A 44 1.01 4.05 -15.76
CA THR A 44 0.46 4.95 -16.78
C THR A 44 -0.66 5.79 -16.20
N ILE A 45 -0.53 7.11 -16.30
CA ILE A 45 -1.50 8.09 -15.82
C ILE A 45 -2.15 8.76 -17.02
N TYR A 46 -3.47 8.62 -17.15
CA TYR A 46 -4.29 9.32 -18.12
C TYR A 46 -4.98 10.51 -17.44
N SER A 47 -4.41 11.69 -17.61
CA SER A 47 -4.92 12.94 -17.04
C SER A 47 -5.28 13.93 -18.15
N SER A 48 -5.97 15.01 -17.82
CA SER A 48 -6.13 16.15 -18.74
C SER A 48 -5.37 17.34 -18.22
N GLN A 49 -4.51 17.95 -19.05
CA GLN A 49 -3.86 19.22 -18.70
C GLN A 49 -4.86 20.39 -18.65
N ALA A 50 -6.02 20.24 -19.29
CA ALA A 50 -7.11 21.22 -19.23
C ALA A 50 -7.92 21.15 -17.93
N CYS A 51 -7.71 20.12 -17.09
CA CYS A 51 -8.33 20.01 -15.78
C CYS A 51 -7.50 20.77 -14.74
N GLY A 52 -8.06 21.87 -14.22
CA GLY A 52 -7.34 22.79 -13.33
C GLY A 52 -6.76 22.17 -12.06
N HIS A 53 -7.36 21.11 -11.50
CA HIS A 53 -6.83 20.44 -10.29
C HIS A 53 -6.21 19.06 -10.54
N CYS A 54 -6.52 18.40 -11.67
CA CYS A 54 -6.04 17.04 -11.91
C CYS A 54 -4.51 16.98 -12.06
N HIS A 55 -3.92 18.00 -12.69
CA HIS A 55 -2.48 18.11 -12.83
C HIS A 55 -1.77 18.25 -11.47
N ILE A 56 -2.29 19.11 -10.59
CA ILE A 56 -1.77 19.28 -9.22
C ILE A 56 -1.85 17.96 -8.45
N TYR A 57 -3.00 17.28 -8.49
CA TYR A 57 -3.15 16.00 -7.83
C TYR A 57 -2.18 14.93 -8.39
N VAL A 58 -1.97 14.88 -9.70
CA VAL A 58 -1.03 13.93 -10.30
C VAL A 58 0.40 14.22 -9.88
N GLU A 59 0.88 15.44 -10.08
CA GLU A 59 2.30 15.79 -9.89
C GLU A 59 2.68 15.93 -8.42
N GLU A 60 1.85 16.58 -7.61
CA GLU A 60 2.19 16.90 -6.22
C GLU A 60 1.79 15.79 -5.24
N VAL A 61 0.87 14.89 -5.63
CA VAL A 61 0.36 13.84 -4.75
C VAL A 61 0.67 12.46 -5.27
N VAL A 62 0.17 12.10 -6.45
CA VAL A 62 0.25 10.71 -6.95
C VAL A 62 1.68 10.32 -7.26
N GLU A 63 2.41 11.13 -8.03
CA GLU A 63 3.81 10.87 -8.35
C GLU A 63 4.69 10.77 -7.11
N GLU A 64 4.51 11.66 -6.14
CA GLU A 64 5.30 11.64 -4.91
C GLU A 64 5.04 10.38 -4.08
N VAL A 65 3.77 9.96 -3.97
CA VAL A 65 3.43 8.70 -3.29
C VAL A 65 4.03 7.50 -4.02
N LEU A 66 3.93 7.47 -5.35
CA LEU A 66 4.50 6.39 -6.19
C LEU A 66 6.02 6.30 -6.04
N LYS A 67 6.74 7.42 -6.11
CA LYS A 67 8.19 7.48 -5.93
C LYS A 67 8.60 7.04 -4.51
N GLN A 68 7.87 7.47 -3.48
CA GLN A 68 8.15 7.08 -2.09
C GLN A 68 8.07 5.57 -1.84
N VAL A 69 7.21 4.86 -2.59
CA VAL A 69 7.11 3.39 -2.52
C VAL A 69 7.93 2.68 -3.62
N GLY A 70 8.73 3.42 -4.38
CA GLY A 70 9.73 2.89 -5.31
C GLY A 70 9.31 2.78 -6.78
N PHE A 71 8.13 3.27 -7.20
CA PHE A 71 7.77 3.29 -8.63
C PHE A 71 8.38 4.51 -9.32
N GLU A 72 9.30 4.27 -10.25
CA GLU A 72 9.97 5.33 -11.01
C GLU A 72 9.59 5.34 -12.50
N ASN A 73 9.08 4.22 -13.03
CA ASN A 73 8.65 4.08 -14.42
C ASN A 73 7.24 4.66 -14.65
N ILE A 74 7.10 5.98 -14.55
CA ILE A 74 5.82 6.70 -14.67
C ILE A 74 5.70 7.35 -16.05
N THR A 75 4.59 7.10 -16.75
CA THR A 75 4.22 7.73 -18.01
C THR A 75 2.91 8.48 -17.86
N ILE A 76 2.89 9.77 -18.19
CA ILE A 76 1.67 10.61 -18.16
C ILE A 76 1.22 10.87 -19.60
N LYS A 77 -0.07 10.64 -19.87
CA LYS A 77 -0.70 10.82 -21.19
C LYS A 77 -1.89 11.78 -21.06
N ASP A 78 -1.92 12.82 -21.89
CA ASP A 78 -3.06 13.74 -21.96
C ASP A 78 -4.15 13.22 -22.91
N PHE A 79 -5.19 12.60 -22.37
CA PHE A 79 -6.25 12.01 -23.19
C PHE A 79 -7.22 13.05 -23.82
N ILE A 80 -7.12 14.33 -23.44
CA ILE A 80 -7.91 15.40 -24.06
C ILE A 80 -7.22 15.94 -25.30
N SER A 81 -5.91 16.16 -25.25
CA SER A 81 -5.17 16.67 -26.41
C SER A 81 -4.64 15.56 -27.34
N ASP A 82 -4.38 14.35 -26.82
CA ASP A 82 -3.91 13.20 -27.61
C ASP A 82 -5.04 12.20 -27.91
N GLN A 83 -5.41 12.12 -29.19
CA GLN A 83 -6.42 11.17 -29.68
C GLN A 83 -6.01 9.70 -29.46
N LYS A 84 -4.73 9.36 -29.58
CA LYS A 84 -4.25 7.99 -29.37
C LYS A 84 -4.36 7.60 -27.91
N ALA A 85 -3.95 8.48 -26.99
CA ALA A 85 -4.11 8.26 -25.56
C ALA A 85 -5.58 8.06 -25.17
N ARG A 86 -6.49 8.83 -25.78
CA ARG A 86 -7.94 8.65 -25.57
C ARG A 86 -8.43 7.29 -26.04
N GLN A 87 -8.04 6.87 -27.24
CA GLN A 87 -8.42 5.57 -27.79
C GLN A 87 -7.88 4.43 -26.92
N GLU A 88 -6.61 4.53 -26.51
CA GLU A 88 -5.96 3.57 -25.63
C GLU A 88 -6.70 3.44 -24.28
N LEU A 89 -7.07 4.55 -23.63
CA LEU A 89 -7.84 4.53 -22.39
C LEU A 89 -9.21 3.84 -22.56
N VAL A 90 -9.91 4.14 -23.67
CA VAL A 90 -11.20 3.50 -23.98
C VAL A 90 -11.03 2.00 -24.19
N GLU A 91 -10.04 1.59 -24.98
CA GLU A 91 -9.75 0.18 -25.25
C GLU A 91 -9.35 -0.57 -23.97
N LEU A 92 -8.49 0.03 -23.15
CA LEU A 92 -8.02 -0.56 -21.89
C LEU A 92 -9.19 -0.75 -20.90
N THR A 93 -9.99 0.29 -20.65
CA THR A 93 -11.14 0.20 -19.75
C THR A 93 -12.21 -0.78 -20.25
N GLN A 94 -12.43 -0.89 -21.56
CA GLN A 94 -13.32 -1.88 -22.16
C GLN A 94 -12.76 -3.30 -22.04
N LYS A 95 -11.50 -3.51 -22.40
CA LYS A 95 -10.81 -4.82 -22.33
C LYS A 95 -10.82 -5.37 -20.91
N LEU A 96 -10.62 -4.51 -19.91
CA LEU A 96 -10.64 -4.91 -18.52
C LEU A 96 -12.06 -5.17 -18.01
N GLY A 97 -13.09 -4.63 -18.67
CA GLY A 97 -14.49 -4.77 -18.23
C GLY A 97 -14.85 -3.81 -17.10
N ILE A 98 -14.18 -2.65 -17.01
CA ILE A 98 -14.46 -1.64 -15.97
C ILE A 98 -15.84 -1.02 -16.28
N PRO A 99 -16.83 -1.14 -15.37
CA PRO A 99 -18.16 -0.59 -15.60
C PRO A 99 -18.13 0.94 -15.63
N MET A 100 -19.09 1.57 -16.32
CA MET A 100 -19.19 3.04 -16.44
C MET A 100 -19.16 3.74 -15.09
N GLU A 101 -19.79 3.16 -14.07
CA GLU A 101 -19.90 3.74 -12.73
C GLU A 101 -18.60 3.70 -11.90
N LEU A 102 -17.53 3.10 -12.45
CA LEU A 102 -16.18 3.08 -11.87
C LEU A 102 -15.16 3.85 -12.69
N ARG A 103 -15.58 4.61 -13.71
CA ARG A 103 -14.67 5.42 -14.54
C ARG A 103 -14.68 6.87 -14.07
N GLY A 104 -13.50 7.40 -13.80
CA GLY A 104 -13.31 8.78 -13.34
C GLY A 104 -12.87 9.73 -14.46
N HIS A 105 -12.64 10.99 -14.10
CA HIS A 105 -12.07 12.01 -14.99
C HIS A 105 -10.53 11.95 -15.09
N LEU A 106 -9.91 11.07 -14.30
CA LEU A 106 -8.48 10.75 -14.26
C LEU A 106 -8.38 9.24 -14.07
N ALA A 107 -7.45 8.57 -14.75
CA ALA A 107 -7.21 7.14 -14.55
C ALA A 107 -5.72 6.87 -14.39
N ILE A 108 -5.36 6.06 -13.39
CA ILE A 108 -3.98 5.63 -13.11
C ILE A 108 -3.96 4.12 -13.14
N PHE A 109 -3.13 3.55 -14.00
CA PHE A 109 -2.89 2.12 -14.12
C PHE A 109 -1.50 1.82 -13.59
N ILE A 110 -1.43 1.06 -12.51
CA ILE A 110 -0.17 0.50 -12.01
C ILE A 110 -0.17 -0.96 -12.47
N ASP A 111 0.73 -1.27 -13.39
CA ASP A 111 0.65 -2.43 -14.28
C ASP A 111 -0.76 -2.57 -14.91
N ASP A 112 -1.47 -3.66 -14.64
CA ASP A 112 -2.86 -3.93 -15.02
C ASP A 112 -3.70 -4.40 -13.80
N SER A 113 -3.18 -4.28 -12.58
CA SER A 113 -3.73 -4.86 -11.36
C SER A 113 -4.33 -3.83 -10.42
N ILE A 114 -3.78 -2.61 -10.35
CA ILE A 114 -4.34 -1.54 -9.55
C ILE A 114 -4.73 -0.40 -10.49
N ILE A 115 -6.03 -0.13 -10.55
CA ILE A 115 -6.61 0.95 -11.35
C ILE A 115 -7.21 1.96 -10.37
N LEU A 116 -6.70 3.20 -10.39
CA LEU A 116 -7.21 4.29 -9.58
C LEU A 116 -7.93 5.28 -10.49
N GLU A 117 -9.18 5.58 -10.18
CA GLU A 117 -10.06 6.40 -10.99
C GLU A 117 -10.45 7.64 -10.16
N GLY A 118 -10.19 8.83 -10.69
CA GLY A 118 -10.37 10.11 -10.00
C GLY A 118 -9.30 10.40 -8.93
N HIS A 119 -9.71 11.12 -7.89
CA HIS A 119 -8.90 11.63 -6.77
C HIS A 119 -8.90 10.67 -5.56
N VAL A 120 -8.45 9.43 -5.76
CA VAL A 120 -8.41 8.42 -4.70
C VAL A 120 -7.60 8.91 -3.46
N PRO A 121 -8.11 8.73 -2.21
CA PRO A 121 -7.39 9.18 -1.03
C PRO A 121 -6.00 8.57 -0.87
N ILE A 122 -5.02 9.39 -0.49
CA ILE A 122 -3.61 8.96 -0.26
C ILE A 122 -3.50 7.72 0.63
N PRO A 123 -4.22 7.60 1.77
CA PRO A 123 -4.13 6.40 2.60
C PRO A 123 -4.54 5.13 1.85
N VAL A 124 -5.59 5.20 1.01
CA VAL A 124 -6.06 4.07 0.21
C VAL A 124 -5.02 3.67 -0.84
N ILE A 125 -4.44 4.65 -1.55
CA ILE A 125 -3.37 4.39 -2.53
C ILE A 125 -2.17 3.72 -1.85
N THR A 126 -1.72 4.31 -0.74
CA THR A 126 -0.53 3.86 -0.01
C THR A 126 -0.72 2.44 0.52
N ASP A 127 -1.88 2.14 1.11
CA ASP A 127 -2.19 0.83 1.65
C ASP A 127 -2.24 -0.23 0.54
N LEU A 128 -2.82 0.08 -0.63
CA LEU A 128 -2.82 -0.83 -1.78
C LEU A 128 -1.41 -1.12 -2.30
N LEU A 129 -0.57 -0.09 -2.46
CA LEU A 129 0.79 -0.24 -2.96
C LEU A 129 1.66 -1.07 -2.00
N ARG A 130 1.47 -0.91 -0.68
CA ARG A 130 2.21 -1.67 0.35
C ARG A 130 1.89 -3.17 0.38
N LEU A 131 0.79 -3.61 -0.22
CA LEU A 131 0.47 -5.03 -0.30
C LEU A 131 1.51 -5.81 -1.12
N GLY A 132 2.05 -5.19 -2.17
CA GLY A 132 2.95 -5.84 -3.12
C GLY A 132 2.41 -7.18 -3.60
N GLU A 133 3.22 -8.22 -3.54
CA GLU A 133 2.86 -9.59 -3.93
C GLU A 133 1.85 -10.26 -2.98
N LYS A 134 1.61 -9.72 -1.77
CA LYS A 134 0.68 -10.30 -0.78
C LYS A 134 -0.76 -9.89 -1.00
N ARG A 135 -1.05 -9.17 -2.09
CA ARG A 135 -2.40 -8.68 -2.40
C ARG A 135 -3.40 -9.83 -2.56
N PRO A 136 -4.58 -9.77 -1.94
CA PRO A 136 -5.60 -10.81 -2.05
C PRO A 136 -6.49 -10.58 -3.28
N PHE A 137 -5.94 -10.08 -4.39
CA PHE A 137 -6.67 -9.84 -5.63
C PHE A 137 -5.71 -9.88 -6.82
N GLU A 138 -6.22 -10.30 -7.98
CA GLU A 138 -5.49 -10.18 -9.26
C GLU A 138 -5.58 -8.75 -9.80
N ARG A 139 -6.75 -8.13 -9.64
CA ARG A 139 -7.03 -6.78 -10.10
C ARG A 139 -8.03 -6.08 -9.18
N ILE A 140 -7.88 -4.77 -9.03
CA ILE A 140 -8.77 -3.89 -8.27
C ILE A 140 -8.93 -2.55 -8.97
N VAL A 141 -10.15 -2.01 -8.96
CA VAL A 141 -10.44 -0.62 -9.31
C VAL A 141 -10.89 0.11 -8.06
N VAL A 142 -10.36 1.31 -7.82
CA VAL A 142 -10.83 2.23 -6.78
C VAL A 142 -11.23 3.54 -7.44
N LEU A 143 -12.45 4.02 -7.16
CA LEU A 143 -12.97 5.27 -7.69
C LEU A 143 -13.23 6.27 -6.56
N GLN A 144 -12.78 7.50 -6.74
CA GLN A 144 -13.23 8.67 -6.00
C GLN A 144 -13.24 9.88 -6.95
N ASP A 145 -14.37 10.21 -7.57
CA ASP A 145 -14.40 11.23 -8.64
C ASP A 145 -14.83 12.63 -8.18
N GLU A 146 -15.25 12.78 -6.92
CA GLU A 146 -15.71 14.06 -6.39
C GLU A 146 -14.51 14.94 -6.02
N MET A 147 -14.29 16.02 -6.76
CA MET A 147 -13.17 16.95 -6.52
C MET A 147 -13.35 17.84 -5.27
N HIS A 148 -14.58 17.99 -4.77
CA HIS A 148 -14.91 18.81 -3.61
C HIS A 148 -15.95 18.13 -2.74
N GLY A 149 -15.71 18.10 -1.42
CA GLY A 149 -16.68 17.59 -0.45
C GLY A 149 -16.91 16.07 -0.54
N ALA A 150 -15.91 15.35 -1.05
CA ALA A 150 -15.91 13.91 -1.17
C ALA A 150 -16.33 13.23 0.15
N LYS A 151 -17.26 12.27 0.08
CA LYS A 151 -17.76 11.56 1.27
C LYS A 151 -17.38 10.08 1.31
N SER A 152 -17.15 9.49 0.15
CA SER A 152 -16.91 8.08 0.00
C SER A 152 -16.00 7.78 -1.19
N TYR A 153 -15.48 6.56 -1.22
CA TYR A 153 -14.84 5.97 -2.38
C TYR A 153 -15.50 4.62 -2.70
N LYS A 154 -15.46 4.21 -3.97
CA LYS A 154 -15.92 2.91 -4.42
C LYS A 154 -14.74 2.01 -4.72
N VAL A 155 -14.94 0.70 -4.57
CA VAL A 155 -13.90 -0.31 -4.80
C VAL A 155 -14.50 -1.59 -5.36
N TRP A 156 -13.78 -2.21 -6.29
CA TRP A 156 -14.17 -3.48 -6.91
C TRP A 156 -12.97 -4.28 -7.41
N ALA A 157 -12.84 -5.53 -6.97
CA ALA A 157 -11.76 -6.44 -7.34
C ALA A 157 -12.16 -7.42 -8.45
N PHE A 158 -12.99 -6.97 -9.40
CA PHE A 158 -13.49 -7.78 -10.51
C PHE A 158 -14.25 -9.04 -10.09
N ARG A 159 -14.70 -9.07 -8.83
CA ARG A 159 -15.42 -10.17 -8.20
C ARG A 159 -16.44 -9.62 -7.22
N GLY A 160 -17.61 -10.26 -7.20
CA GLY A 160 -18.72 -9.80 -6.40
C GLY A 160 -19.19 -8.40 -6.81
N GLU A 161 -19.78 -7.72 -5.84
CA GLU A 161 -20.35 -6.40 -6.01
C GLU A 161 -19.31 -5.29 -5.80
N ILE A 162 -19.55 -4.15 -6.46
CA ILE A 162 -18.89 -2.89 -6.13
C ILE A 162 -19.30 -2.50 -4.72
N LYS A 163 -18.33 -2.14 -3.88
CA LYS A 163 -18.58 -1.65 -2.52
C LYS A 163 -18.22 -0.17 -2.44
N GLU A 164 -18.92 0.54 -1.57
CA GLU A 164 -18.71 1.95 -1.30
C GLU A 164 -18.46 2.14 0.19
N TYR A 165 -17.45 2.94 0.53
CA TYR A 165 -17.02 3.18 1.89
C TYR A 165 -16.81 4.67 2.15
N PRO A 166 -17.06 5.17 3.37
CA PRO A 166 -16.64 6.50 3.81
C PRO A 166 -15.13 6.72 3.60
N LEU A 167 -14.70 7.97 3.37
CA LEU A 167 -13.28 8.28 3.09
C LEU A 167 -12.30 7.90 4.21
N ASP A 168 -12.75 7.86 5.45
CA ASP A 168 -11.96 7.50 6.62
C ASP A 168 -11.87 5.97 6.83
N THR A 169 -12.60 5.20 6.03
CA THR A 169 -12.54 3.75 6.09
C THR A 169 -11.28 3.25 5.38
N PRO A 170 -10.46 2.40 6.03
CA PRO A 170 -9.28 1.84 5.40
C PRO A 170 -9.65 0.81 4.34
N ILE A 171 -8.86 0.75 3.27
CA ILE A 171 -9.07 -0.22 2.17
C ILE A 171 -9.01 -1.67 2.64
N SER A 172 -8.29 -1.95 3.73
CA SER A 172 -8.23 -3.27 4.36
C SER A 172 -9.60 -3.84 4.70
N GLN A 173 -10.59 -3.00 5.03
CA GLN A 173 -11.95 -3.49 5.31
C GLN A 173 -12.59 -4.13 4.07
N TYR A 174 -12.35 -3.58 2.88
CA TYR A 174 -12.78 -4.19 1.63
C TYR A 174 -12.03 -5.50 1.36
N LEU A 175 -10.72 -5.52 1.59
CA LEU A 175 -9.88 -6.69 1.35
C LEU A 175 -10.24 -7.86 2.27
N ASP A 176 -10.53 -7.60 3.54
CA ASP A 176 -11.03 -8.59 4.49
C ASP A 176 -12.38 -9.16 4.04
N TRP A 177 -13.29 -8.29 3.58
CA TRP A 177 -14.56 -8.73 3.02
C TRP A 177 -14.34 -9.60 1.77
N LEU A 178 -13.44 -9.18 0.86
CA LEU A 178 -13.14 -9.92 -0.36
C LEU A 178 -12.62 -11.31 -0.03
N GLN A 179 -11.64 -11.42 0.86
CA GLN A 179 -11.03 -12.70 1.26
C GLN A 179 -12.03 -13.63 1.96
N LYS A 180 -12.92 -13.07 2.79
CA LYS A 180 -13.96 -13.84 3.50
C LYS A 180 -15.02 -14.40 2.55
N ASN A 181 -15.37 -13.66 1.51
CA ASN A 181 -16.47 -14.03 0.60
C ASN A 181 -16.00 -14.78 -0.65
N PHE A 182 -14.72 -14.64 -1.02
CA PHE A 182 -14.14 -15.27 -2.20
C PHE A 182 -12.85 -15.98 -1.79
N SER A 183 -12.95 -17.27 -1.49
CA SER A 183 -11.79 -18.12 -1.22
C SER A 183 -11.00 -18.38 -2.51
N TRP A 184 -9.68 -18.19 -2.47
CA TRP A 184 -8.75 -18.42 -3.59
C TRP A 184 -8.46 -19.90 -3.89
N VAL A 185 -9.33 -20.82 -3.46
CA VAL A 185 -9.09 -22.27 -3.55
C VAL A 185 -9.48 -22.88 -4.91
N ASN A 186 -10.13 -22.13 -5.81
CA ASN A 186 -10.55 -22.67 -7.12
C ASN A 186 -10.16 -21.76 -8.29
N LEU A 187 -8.87 -21.59 -8.51
CA LEU A 187 -8.32 -21.28 -9.84
C LEU A 187 -7.26 -22.33 -10.16
N GLY A 188 -7.77 -23.54 -10.45
CA GLY A 188 -7.01 -24.59 -11.12
C GLY A 188 -7.24 -24.53 -12.62
#